data_AF-A0AA39K4J4-F1
#
_entry.id   AF-A0AA39K4J4-F1
#
_cell.length_a   1.000
_cell.length_b   1.000
_cell.length_c   1.000
_cell.angle_alpha   90.00
_cell.angle_beta   90.00
_cell.angle_gamma   90.00
#
_symmetry.space_group_name_H-M   'P 1'
#
loop_
_entity.id
_entity.type
_entity.pdbx_description
1 polymer ?
#
loop_
_entity_poly.entity_id
_entity_poly.type
_entity_poly.pdbx_seq_one_letter_code
_entity_poly.pdbx_strand_id
1 'polypeptide(L)'
;MSLHSESTPSRTCNDVSILPDVYSVPFKASPVPLSHGRIKDLLRCNDPLVEAEKMALHLLVDEAPATLANLDQQIFEMRQTLDSLIQKRQVVESDFDDAKTILHSIRSMPPDVLKEIFAHCVPNWDEMISESPGPGCD
;
A
#
# COMPACT_ATOMS: atom_id res chain seq x y z
N MET A 1 47.52 27.97 10.51
CA MET A 1 46.09 28.23 10.74
C MET A 1 45.36 26.94 10.42
N SER A 2 44.73 26.34 11.42
CA SER A 2 44.12 25.00 11.36
C SER A 2 42.91 24.98 10.44
N LEU A 3 42.86 24.03 9.52
CA LEU A 3 41.62 23.65 8.82
C LEU A 3 41.00 22.51 9.63
N HIS A 4 39.87 22.78 10.27
CA HIS A 4 39.05 21.74 10.88
C HIS A 4 38.29 21.00 9.79
N SER A 5 38.53 19.69 9.75
CA SER A 5 37.77 18.73 8.96
C SER A 5 36.37 18.57 9.56
N GLU A 6 35.34 19.04 8.87
CA GLU A 6 33.97 18.59 9.15
C GLU A 6 33.69 17.33 8.34
N SER A 7 33.85 16.21 9.03
CA SER A 7 33.39 14.88 8.60
C SER A 7 31.87 14.84 8.74
N THR A 8 31.14 14.98 7.64
CA THR A 8 29.70 14.70 7.61
C THR A 8 29.45 13.20 7.72
N PRO A 9 28.52 12.74 8.58
CA PRO A 9 28.24 11.33 8.72
C PRO A 9 27.38 10.86 7.54
N SER A 10 27.94 9.97 6.72
CA SER A 10 27.20 9.19 5.74
C SER A 10 26.05 8.47 6.43
N ARG A 11 24.81 8.91 6.16
CA ARG A 11 23.60 8.16 6.53
C ARG A 11 23.55 6.89 5.70
N THR A 12 24.08 5.81 6.25
CA THR A 12 23.83 4.46 5.74
C THR A 12 22.41 4.07 6.12
N CYS A 13 21.45 4.16 5.19
CA CYS A 13 20.19 3.44 5.31
C CYS A 13 20.44 1.97 4.95
N ASN A 14 21.03 1.23 5.90
CA ASN A 14 21.03 -0.23 5.87
C ASN A 14 20.13 -0.69 7.01
N ASP A 15 18.85 -0.90 6.70
CA ASP A 15 18.02 -1.84 7.44
C ASP A 15 17.01 -2.46 6.48
N VAL A 16 17.53 -3.28 5.56
CA VAL A 16 16.70 -4.30 4.93
C VAL A 16 16.54 -5.37 5.99
N SER A 17 15.61 -5.12 6.91
CA SER A 17 15.10 -6.16 7.79
C SER A 17 14.50 -7.22 6.87
N ILE A 18 15.25 -8.31 6.68
CA ILE A 18 14.83 -9.50 5.96
C ILE A 18 13.53 -9.96 6.62
N LEU A 19 12.41 -9.84 5.89
CA LEU A 19 11.15 -10.43 6.29
C LEU A 19 11.40 -11.93 6.49
N PRO A 20 11.07 -12.52 7.66
CA PRO A 20 11.13 -13.96 7.80
C PRO A 20 10.17 -14.54 6.76
N ASP A 21 10.76 -15.46 5.98
CA ASP A 21 10.14 -16.28 4.96
C ASP A 21 8.70 -16.63 5.33
N VAL A 22 7.74 -16.12 4.55
CA VAL A 22 6.31 -16.39 4.68
C VAL A 22 6.10 -17.83 4.23
N TYR A 23 6.53 -18.79 5.03
CA TYR A 23 6.10 -20.17 4.92
C TYR A 23 4.59 -20.14 5.16
N SER A 24 3.85 -20.17 4.05
CA SER A 24 2.43 -20.43 4.05
C SER A 24 2.23 -21.74 4.80
N VAL A 25 1.82 -21.66 6.06
CA VAL A 25 1.34 -22.83 6.78
C VAL A 25 0.17 -23.33 5.96
N PRO A 26 0.22 -24.57 5.42
CA PRO A 26 -0.89 -25.08 4.64
C PRO A 26 -2.13 -25.01 5.50
N PHE A 27 -3.16 -24.33 5.01
CA PHE A 27 -4.48 -24.39 5.62
C PHE A 27 -4.93 -25.85 5.60
N LYS A 28 -4.70 -26.57 6.69
CA LYS A 28 -5.33 -27.86 6.92
C LYS A 28 -6.77 -27.54 7.28
N ALA A 29 -7.63 -27.56 6.26
CA ALA A 29 -9.06 -27.64 6.49
C ALA A 29 -9.29 -28.80 7.47
N SER A 30 -9.92 -28.53 8.60
CA SER A 30 -10.36 -29.61 9.49
C SER A 30 -11.24 -30.53 8.64
N PRO A 31 -10.91 -31.82 8.52
CA PRO A 31 -11.66 -32.73 7.67
C PRO A 31 -13.05 -32.88 8.26
N VAL A 32 -14.00 -32.08 7.78
CA VAL A 32 -15.40 -32.23 8.12
C VAL A 32 -15.82 -33.61 7.61
N PRO A 33 -16.20 -34.56 8.50
CA PRO A 33 -16.52 -35.93 8.11
C PRO A 33 -17.82 -36.04 7.29
N LEU A 34 -18.55 -34.93 7.16
CA LEU A 34 -19.79 -34.81 6.42
C LEU A 34 -19.54 -34.28 5.01
N SER A 35 -20.09 -34.99 4.02
CA SER A 35 -20.12 -34.47 2.66
C SER A 35 -20.99 -33.21 2.58
N HIS A 36 -20.65 -32.29 1.68
CA HIS A 36 -21.43 -31.07 1.46
C HIS A 36 -22.90 -31.37 1.13
N GLY A 37 -23.17 -32.47 0.41
CA GLY A 37 -24.54 -32.94 0.13
C GLY A 37 -25.30 -33.29 1.41
N ARG A 38 -24.68 -34.08 2.31
CA ARG A 38 -25.31 -34.49 3.56
C ARG A 38 -25.60 -33.29 4.48
N ILE A 39 -24.68 -32.32 4.56
CA ILE A 39 -24.92 -31.07 5.31
C ILE A 39 -26.12 -30.33 4.74
N LYS A 40 -26.21 -30.21 3.41
CA LYS A 40 -27.33 -29.51 2.74
C LYS A 40 -28.67 -30.18 3.00
N ASP A 41 -28.72 -31.51 3.02
CA ASP A 41 -29.95 -32.26 3.32
C ASP A 41 -30.38 -32.03 4.78
N LEU A 42 -29.45 -32.17 5.74
CA LEU A 42 -29.69 -31.92 7.16
C LEU A 42 -30.12 -30.48 7.48
N LEU A 43 -29.75 -29.50 6.64
CA LEU A 43 -30.23 -28.12 6.78
C LEU A 43 -31.64 -27.91 6.23
N ARG A 44 -32.18 -28.85 5.44
CA ARG A 44 -33.51 -28.75 4.80
C ARG A 44 -34.58 -29.57 5.49
N CYS A 45 -34.20 -30.60 6.24
CA CYS A 45 -35.10 -31.46 7.02
C CYS A 45 -34.53 -31.74 8.40
N ASN A 46 -35.40 -32.10 9.36
CA ASN A 46 -34.98 -32.48 10.72
C ASN A 46 -34.60 -33.96 10.81
N ASP A 47 -33.94 -34.49 9.77
CA ASP A 47 -33.49 -35.88 9.80
C ASP A 47 -32.48 -36.06 10.94
N PRO A 48 -32.52 -37.18 11.66
CA PRO A 48 -31.61 -37.40 12.77
C PRO A 48 -30.15 -37.48 12.27
N LEU A 49 -29.26 -36.90 13.06
CA LEU A 49 -27.81 -37.09 12.91
C LEU A 49 -27.45 -38.49 13.41
N VAL A 50 -26.54 -39.16 12.71
CA VAL A 50 -25.90 -40.35 13.28
C VAL A 50 -24.77 -39.95 14.24
N GLU A 51 -24.43 -40.81 15.20
CA GLU A 51 -23.47 -40.46 16.28
C GLU A 51 -22.11 -39.98 15.76
N ALA A 52 -21.62 -40.55 14.65
CA ALA A 52 -20.37 -40.10 14.03
C ALA A 52 -20.46 -38.65 13.50
N GLU A 53 -21.61 -38.27 12.91
CA GLU A 53 -21.86 -36.90 12.43
C GLU A 53 -21.94 -35.93 13.61
N LYS A 54 -22.62 -36.34 14.68
CA LYS A 54 -22.76 -35.55 15.90
C LYS A 54 -21.42 -35.29 16.59
N MET A 55 -20.62 -36.33 16.81
CA MET A 55 -19.27 -36.17 17.38
C MET A 55 -18.41 -35.23 16.54
N ALA A 56 -18.45 -35.39 15.22
CA ALA A 56 -17.70 -34.55 14.31
C ALA A 56 -18.11 -33.08 14.34
N LEU A 57 -19.42 -32.81 14.38
CA LEU A 57 -19.95 -31.46 14.48
C LEU A 57 -19.60 -30.81 15.82
N HIS A 58 -19.63 -31.58 16.92
CA HIS A 58 -19.17 -31.08 18.23
C HIS A 58 -17.70 -30.68 18.20
N LEU A 59 -16.81 -31.55 17.69
CA LEU A 59 -15.39 -31.22 17.54
C LEU A 59 -15.19 -29.97 16.70
N LEU A 60 -15.90 -29.84 15.58
CA LEU A 60 -15.83 -28.65 14.73
C LEU A 60 -16.28 -27.39 15.48
N VAL A 61 -17.38 -27.46 16.22
CA VAL A 61 -17.90 -26.33 17.01
C VAL A 61 -16.92 -25.91 18.11
N ASP A 62 -16.22 -26.87 18.72
CA ASP A 62 -15.24 -26.61 19.76
C ASP A 62 -13.93 -26.02 19.20
N GLU A 63 -13.46 -26.49 18.04
CA GLU A 63 -12.19 -26.06 17.42
C GLU A 63 -12.32 -24.79 16.54
N ALA A 64 -13.49 -24.54 15.95
CA ALA A 64 -13.68 -23.45 15.00
C ALA A 64 -13.37 -22.06 15.57
N PRO A 65 -13.77 -21.69 16.81
CA PRO A 65 -13.49 -20.36 17.35
C PRO A 65 -11.99 -20.06 17.47
N ALA A 66 -11.21 -21.03 17.94
CA ALA A 66 -9.75 -20.87 18.05
C ALA A 66 -9.09 -20.78 16.67
N THR A 67 -9.57 -21.59 15.72
CA THR A 67 -9.10 -21.55 14.33
C THR A 67 -9.39 -20.20 13.66
N LEU A 68 -10.61 -19.68 13.84
CA LEU A 68 -11.02 -18.37 13.32
C LEU A 68 -10.18 -17.24 13.93
N ALA A 69 -10.02 -17.23 15.26
CA ALA A 69 -9.20 -16.21 15.93
C ALA A 69 -7.75 -16.19 15.43
N ASN A 70 -7.16 -17.37 15.19
CA ASN A 70 -5.82 -17.47 14.63
C ASN A 70 -5.73 -16.98 13.17
N LEU A 71 -6.78 -17.21 12.36
CA LEU A 71 -6.85 -16.67 10.99
C LEU A 71 -7.02 -15.15 11.01
N ASP A 72 -7.89 -14.63 11.86
CA ASP A 72 -8.12 -13.19 11.99
C ASP A 72 -6.85 -12.46 12.44
N GLN A 73 -6.08 -13.06 13.36
CA GLN A 73 -4.78 -12.53 13.78
C GLN A 73 -3.77 -12.48 12.63
N GLN A 74 -3.66 -13.56 11.84
CA GLN A 74 -2.78 -13.58 10.65
C GLN A 74 -3.20 -12.54 9.61
N ILE A 75 -4.51 -12.39 9.37
CA ILE A 75 -5.05 -11.37 8.46
C ILE A 75 -4.67 -9.98 8.96
N PHE A 76 -4.82 -9.73 10.26
CA PHE A 76 -4.47 -8.45 10.86
C PHE A 76 -2.98 -8.12 10.71
N GLU A 77 -2.09 -9.05 11.05
CA GLU A 77 -0.63 -8.88 10.93
C GLU A 77 -0.19 -8.65 9.47
N MET A 78 -0.78 -9.40 8.52
CA MET A 78 -0.47 -9.25 7.11
C MET A 78 -0.94 -7.88 6.57
N ARG A 79 -2.09 -7.39 7.01
CA ARG A 79 -2.58 -6.04 6.67
C ARG A 79 -1.64 -4.96 7.19
N GLN A 80 -1.20 -5.06 8.44
CA GLN A 80 -0.24 -4.11 9.01
C GLN A 80 1.09 -4.11 8.24
N THR A 81 1.56 -5.30 7.86
CA THR A 81 2.77 -5.46 7.05
C THR A 81 2.60 -4.80 5.68
N LEU A 82 1.46 -5.04 5.01
CA LEU A 82 1.13 -4.45 3.73
C LEU A 82 1.06 -2.91 3.82
N ASP A 83 0.41 -2.36 4.84
CA ASP A 83 0.30 -0.91 5.05
C ASP A 83 1.68 -0.27 5.22
N SER A 84 2.57 -0.89 5.99
CA SER A 84 3.97 -0.47 6.14
C SER A 84 4.72 -0.49 4.80
N LEU A 85 4.53 -1.54 3.98
CA LEU A 85 5.15 -1.62 2.65
C LEU A 85 4.63 -0.54 1.70
N ILE A 86 3.33 -0.23 1.74
CA ILE A 86 2.73 0.84 0.94
C ILE A 86 3.34 2.19 1.34
N GLN A 87 3.46 2.49 2.63
CA GLN A 87 4.07 3.73 3.11
C GLN A 87 5.54 3.82 2.67
N LYS A 88 6.32 2.74 2.83
CA LYS A 88 7.72 2.70 2.38
C LYS A 88 7.83 2.95 0.87
N ARG A 89 6.95 2.35 0.07
CA ARG A 89 6.91 2.56 -1.38
C ARG A 89 6.67 4.04 -1.73
N GLN A 90 5.70 4.69 -1.07
CA GLN A 90 5.39 6.10 -1.30
C GLN A 90 6.58 7.02 -0.99
N VAL A 91 7.29 6.75 0.11
CA VAL A 91 8.50 7.50 0.46
C VAL A 91 9.57 7.34 -0.62
N VAL A 92 9.83 6.10 -1.04
CA VAL A 92 10.84 5.82 -2.08
C VAL A 92 10.46 6.46 -3.42
N GLU A 93 9.19 6.47 -3.80
CA GLU A 93 8.71 7.16 -5.01
C GLU A 93 8.94 8.67 -4.93
N SER A 94 8.62 9.30 -3.80
CA SER A 94 8.87 10.73 -3.59
C SER A 94 10.36 11.04 -3.68
N ASP A 95 11.21 10.28 -2.97
CA ASP A 95 12.66 10.47 -2.98
C ASP A 95 13.24 10.29 -4.39
N PHE A 96 12.71 9.34 -5.16
CA PHE A 96 13.12 9.10 -6.54
C PHE A 96 12.75 10.26 -7.47
N ASP A 97 11.53 10.79 -7.36
CA ASP A 97 11.08 11.91 -8.18
C ASP A 97 11.83 13.20 -7.84
N ASP A 98 12.13 13.43 -6.56
CA ASP A 98 12.97 14.54 -6.10
C ASP A 98 14.39 14.41 -6.66
N ALA A 99 15.02 13.24 -6.51
CA ALA A 99 16.37 12.99 -7.02
C ALA A 99 16.42 13.17 -8.55
N LYS A 100 15.42 12.66 -9.28
CA LYS A 100 15.30 12.84 -10.73
C LYS A 100 15.22 14.32 -11.09
N THR A 101 14.38 15.08 -10.39
CA THR A 101 14.24 16.53 -10.59
C THR A 101 15.56 17.26 -10.33
N ILE A 102 16.25 16.92 -9.24
CA ILE A 102 17.56 17.50 -8.89
C ILE A 102 18.65 17.11 -9.89
N LEU A 103 18.59 15.96 -10.55
CA LEU A 103 19.59 15.59 -11.55
C LEU A 103 19.39 16.27 -12.91
N HIS A 104 18.22 16.87 -13.18
CA HIS A 104 18.01 17.65 -14.40
C HIS A 104 18.84 18.95 -14.39
N SER A 105 19.44 19.29 -15.54
CA SER A 105 20.32 20.47 -15.71
C SER A 105 19.55 21.80 -15.62
N ILE A 106 18.29 21.81 -16.02
CA ILE A 106 17.35 22.92 -15.87
C ILE A 106 16.17 22.41 -15.04
N ARG A 107 16.12 22.80 -13.77
CA ARG A 107 15.16 22.28 -12.77
C ARG A 107 13.95 23.19 -12.58
N SER A 108 14.15 24.47 -12.83
CA SER A 108 13.17 25.54 -12.72
C SER A 108 13.76 26.77 -13.40
N MET A 109 12.91 27.56 -14.04
CA MET A 109 13.25 28.87 -14.57
C MET A 109 12.38 29.91 -13.85
N PRO A 110 12.99 30.95 -13.23
CA PRO A 110 12.21 31.97 -12.55
C PRO A 110 11.17 32.60 -13.50
N PRO A 111 9.93 32.80 -13.06
CA PRO A 111 8.87 33.35 -13.92
C PRO A 111 9.24 34.68 -14.56
N ASP A 112 9.99 35.54 -13.86
CA ASP A 112 10.38 36.85 -14.37
C ASP A 112 11.45 36.75 -15.46
N VAL A 113 12.38 35.79 -15.35
CA VAL A 113 13.35 35.48 -16.42
C VAL A 113 12.63 34.92 -17.63
N LEU A 114 11.65 34.04 -17.42
CA LEU A 114 10.85 33.48 -18.51
C LEU A 114 10.03 34.57 -19.23
N LYS A 115 9.39 35.46 -18.46
CA LYS A 115 8.66 36.63 -18.99
C LYS A 115 9.59 37.53 -19.81
N GLU A 116 10.79 37.81 -19.31
CA GLU A 116 11.75 38.66 -20.01
C GLU A 116 12.18 38.06 -21.35
N ILE A 117 12.45 36.75 -21.39
CA ILE A 117 12.76 36.03 -22.64
C ILE A 117 11.61 36.18 -23.63
N PHE A 118 10.37 35.95 -23.19
CA PHE A 118 9.20 36.08 -24.07
C PHE A 118 8.96 37.52 -24.52
N ALA A 119 9.13 38.53 -23.66
CA ALA A 119 9.01 39.94 -24.03
C ALA A 119 9.99 40.35 -25.12
N HIS A 120 11.19 39.75 -25.16
CA HIS A 120 12.19 40.00 -26.19
C HIS A 120 11.94 39.21 -27.49
N CYS A 121 11.37 38.01 -27.40
CA CYS A 121 11.18 37.12 -28.54
C CYS A 121 9.81 37.24 -29.22
N VAL A 122 8.80 37.76 -28.53
CA VAL A 122 7.42 37.89 -29.01
C VAL A 122 7.05 39.37 -29.03
N PRO A 123 6.97 40.01 -30.22
CA PRO A 123 6.44 41.35 -30.34
C PRO A 123 5.04 41.42 -29.73
N ASN A 124 4.76 42.48 -28.96
CA ASN A 124 3.46 42.75 -28.35
C ASN A 124 3.04 41.75 -27.24
N TRP A 125 3.99 41.03 -26.64
CA TRP A 125 3.75 40.13 -25.50
C TRP A 125 2.95 40.79 -24.36
N ASP A 126 3.27 42.04 -24.04
CA ASP A 126 2.58 42.80 -22.99
C ASP A 126 1.10 43.09 -23.33
N GLU A 127 0.76 43.22 -24.62
CA GLU A 127 -0.62 43.41 -25.09
C GLU A 127 -1.42 42.10 -24.97
N MET A 128 -0.79 40.95 -25.21
CA MET A 128 -1.43 39.63 -25.12
C MET A 128 -1.74 39.20 -23.67
N ILE A 129 -0.96 39.66 -22.68
CA ILE A 129 -1.16 39.33 -21.26
C ILE A 129 -2.03 40.37 -20.54
N SER A 130 -2.16 41.57 -21.11
CA SER A 130 -3.00 42.63 -20.55
C SER A 130 -4.48 42.52 -20.94
N GLU A 131 -4.83 41.69 -21.93
CA GLU A 131 -6.22 41.25 -22.14
C GLU A 131 -6.61 40.21 -21.09
N SER A 132 -7.08 40.69 -19.94
CA SER A 132 -7.94 39.88 -19.06
C SER A 132 -9.11 39.35 -19.89
N PRO A 133 -9.52 38.07 -19.74
CA PRO A 133 -10.82 37.64 -20.23
C PRO A 133 -11.85 38.64 -19.69
N GLY A 134 -12.55 39.32 -20.58
CA GLY A 134 -13.66 40.19 -20.19
C GLY A 134 -14.66 39.41 -19.33
N PRO A 135 -15.44 40.09 -18.47
CA PRO A 135 -16.45 39.42 -17.67
C PRO A 135 -17.33 38.60 -18.62
N GLY A 136 -17.40 37.29 -18.38
CA GLY A 136 -18.27 36.41 -19.13
C GLY A 136 -19.68 36.99 -19.13
N CYS A 137 -20.26 37.14 -20.31
CA CYS A 137 -21.66 37.52 -20.43
C CYS A 137 -22.53 36.42 -19.80
N ASP A 138 -23.56 36.89 -19.07
CA ASP A 138 -24.57 36.12 -18.34
C ASP A 138 -25.25 34.98 -19.14
#